data_AF-A0A482UEW4-F1
#
_entry.id   AF-A0A482UEW4-F1
#
_cell.length_a   1.000
_cell.length_b   1.000
_cell.length_c   1.000
_cell.angle_alpha   90.00
_cell.angle_beta   90.00
_cell.angle_gamma   90.00
#
_symmetry.space_group_name_H-M   'P 1'
#
loop_
_entity.id
_entity.type
_entity.pdbx_description
1 polymer ?
#
loop_
_entity_poly.entity_id
_entity_poly.type
_entity_poly.pdbx_seq_one_letter_code
_entity_poly.pdbx_strand_id
1 'polypeptide(L)'
;MNRSLLAVLALGSMLGGCGSTHLYPNDVPPNSLRLVQVVDVANGAALARDKVFLAELERTGIPRSDIRDGTIIIGRVYCCGGTAEHPTRQYAFVPASLAIDPLDIVEVRAGIPPSSGNRATANRVTRIVQKHDAPTKQCGWVPPDPGLWMRVLYCEWMMEQGWIEQTGWNHTWLKPND
;
A
#
# COMPACT_ATOMS: atom_id res chain seq x y z
N MET A 1 -28.81 24.30 50.61
CA MET A 1 -28.82 22.83 50.42
C MET A 1 -27.99 22.51 49.18
N ASN A 2 -26.87 21.80 49.40
CA ASN A 2 -25.95 21.32 48.37
C ASN A 2 -26.64 20.35 47.40
N ARG A 3 -26.41 20.51 46.10
CA ARG A 3 -26.35 19.37 45.16
C ARG A 3 -25.25 19.56 44.13
N SER A 4 -24.20 18.82 44.42
CA SER A 4 -23.04 18.39 43.65
C SER A 4 -23.25 18.04 42.17
N LEU A 5 -22.13 18.25 41.45
CA LEU A 5 -21.52 17.42 40.39
C LEU A 5 -22.31 17.14 39.10
N LEU A 6 -21.74 17.62 37.99
CA LEU A 6 -21.34 16.76 36.86
C LEU A 6 -20.24 17.46 36.06
N ALA A 7 -18.99 17.23 36.48
CA ALA A 7 -17.83 17.54 35.66
C ALA A 7 -17.77 16.50 34.53
N VAL A 8 -17.93 16.96 33.30
CA VAL A 8 -17.75 16.16 32.08
C VAL A 8 -16.26 15.84 31.98
N LEU A 9 -15.89 14.64 32.44
CA LEU A 9 -14.59 14.03 32.16
C LEU A 9 -14.53 13.77 30.66
N ALA A 10 -13.85 14.67 29.94
CA ALA A 10 -13.40 14.44 28.58
C ALA A 10 -12.46 13.23 28.60
N LEU A 11 -13.00 12.05 28.28
CA LEU A 11 -12.23 10.87 27.95
C LEU A 11 -11.42 11.20 26.69
N GLY A 12 -10.16 11.59 26.89
CA GLY A 12 -9.17 11.70 25.83
C GLY A 12 -9.00 10.32 25.19
N SER A 13 -9.68 10.11 24.07
CA SER A 13 -9.46 8.95 23.21
C SER A 13 -8.10 9.10 22.55
N MET A 14 -7.04 8.73 23.26
CA MET A 14 -5.76 8.43 22.65
C MET A 14 -5.95 7.18 21.79
N LEU A 15 -6.27 7.40 20.51
CA LEU A 15 -6.15 6.41 19.44
C LEU A 15 -4.66 6.10 19.24
N GLY A 16 -4.06 5.41 20.21
CA GLY A 16 -2.82 4.68 20.05
C GLY A 16 -3.09 3.39 19.28
N GLY A 17 -3.61 3.51 18.07
CA GLY A 17 -3.59 2.40 17.14
C GLY A 17 -2.14 2.24 16.67
N CYS A 18 -1.47 1.17 17.10
CA CYS A 18 -0.30 0.63 16.41
C CYS A 18 -0.73 0.11 15.02
N GLY A 19 -1.23 1.00 14.16
CA GLY A 19 -1.40 0.73 12.74
C GLY A 19 -0.02 0.79 12.13
N SER A 20 0.65 -0.36 12.04
CA SER A 20 1.95 -0.45 11.39
C SER A 20 1.77 -0.04 9.94
N THR A 21 2.48 1.01 9.54
CA THR A 21 2.48 1.51 8.18
C THR A 21 3.34 0.54 7.38
N HIS A 22 2.73 -0.47 6.73
CA HIS A 22 3.51 -1.58 6.19
C HIS A 22 4.26 -1.18 4.91
N LEU A 23 5.49 -0.68 5.09
CA LEU A 23 6.47 -0.53 4.01
C LEU A 23 6.96 -1.87 3.47
N TYR A 24 6.58 -2.99 4.08
CA TYR A 24 6.78 -4.34 3.55
C TYR A 24 5.58 -5.20 3.98
N PRO A 25 5.09 -6.09 3.11
CA PRO A 25 3.92 -6.92 3.40
C PRO A 25 4.26 -8.02 4.40
N ASN A 26 3.25 -8.42 5.18
CA ASN A 26 3.29 -9.63 6.01
C ASN A 26 2.48 -10.78 5.39
N ASP A 27 1.76 -10.51 4.31
CA ASP A 27 0.77 -11.37 3.66
C ASP A 27 1.28 -12.02 2.36
N VAL A 28 2.43 -11.60 1.84
CA VAL A 28 3.01 -12.14 0.59
C VAL A 28 4.50 -12.44 0.75
N PRO A 29 5.05 -13.41 0.00
CA PRO A 29 6.48 -13.70 0.02
C PRO A 29 7.33 -12.46 -0.35
N PRO A 30 8.49 -12.24 0.29
CA PRO A 30 9.38 -11.16 -0.09
C PRO A 30 9.81 -11.24 -1.56
N ASN A 31 10.10 -10.09 -2.18
CA ASN A 31 10.47 -9.95 -3.61
C ASN A 31 9.42 -10.35 -4.64
N SER A 32 8.28 -10.93 -4.25
CA SER A 32 7.15 -11.15 -5.16
C SER A 32 6.64 -9.83 -5.73
N LEU A 33 6.05 -9.87 -6.93
CA LEU A 33 5.35 -8.74 -7.51
C LEU A 33 3.85 -8.88 -7.25
N ARG A 34 3.21 -7.76 -6.94
CA ARG A 34 1.75 -7.62 -6.81
C ARG A 34 1.27 -6.39 -7.54
N LEU A 35 0.04 -6.43 -8.03
CA LEU A 35 -0.61 -5.24 -8.57
C LEU A 35 -1.28 -4.45 -7.47
N VAL A 36 -1.18 -3.13 -7.55
CA VAL A 36 -1.75 -2.19 -6.59
C VAL A 36 -2.41 -1.07 -7.37
N GLN A 37 -3.63 -0.69 -7.00
CA GLN A 37 -4.22 0.55 -7.49
C GLN A 37 -3.87 1.68 -6.53
N VAL A 38 -3.37 2.78 -7.06
CA VAL A 38 -3.03 3.97 -6.29
C VAL A 38 -4.31 4.63 -5.79
N VAL A 39 -4.36 4.87 -4.48
CA VAL A 39 -5.45 5.60 -3.82
C VAL A 39 -5.02 7.03 -3.54
N ASP A 40 -3.76 7.21 -3.13
CA ASP A 40 -3.21 8.52 -2.80
C ASP A 40 -1.71 8.60 -3.09
N VAL A 41 -1.21 9.82 -3.27
CA VAL A 41 0.19 10.14 -3.55
C VAL A 41 0.67 11.08 -2.46
N ALA A 42 1.61 10.63 -1.63
CA ALA A 42 1.99 11.35 -0.44
C ALA A 42 2.75 12.64 -0.74
N ASN A 43 2.41 13.70 0.01
CA ASN A 43 3.15 14.96 0.00
C ASN A 43 4.43 14.82 0.83
N GLY A 44 5.58 15.16 0.25
CA GLY A 44 6.90 15.03 0.85
C GLY A 44 7.06 15.87 2.11
N ALA A 45 6.46 17.07 2.18
CA ALA A 45 6.50 17.90 3.39
C ALA A 45 5.63 17.32 4.53
N ALA A 46 4.53 16.63 4.21
CA ALA A 46 3.73 15.90 5.20
C ALA A 46 4.49 14.67 5.71
N LEU A 47 5.10 13.88 4.82
CA LEU A 47 5.97 12.77 5.19
C LEU A 47 7.13 13.23 6.06
N ALA A 48 7.76 14.36 5.72
CA ALA A 48 8.86 14.94 6.48
C ALA A 48 8.49 15.34 7.93
N ARG A 49 7.19 15.49 8.24
CA ARG A 49 6.71 15.77 9.60
C ARG A 49 6.37 14.51 10.39
N ASP A 50 6.17 13.37 9.73
CA ASP A 50 5.93 12.09 10.37
C ASP A 50 7.26 11.42 10.75
N LYS A 51 7.74 11.72 11.94
CA LYS A 51 9.03 11.21 12.43
C LYS A 51 9.10 9.67 12.51
N VAL A 52 7.96 9.01 12.76
CA VAL A 52 7.91 7.54 12.88
C VAL A 52 8.06 6.93 11.50
N PHE A 53 7.27 7.40 10.54
CA PHE A 53 7.32 6.91 9.17
C PHE A 53 8.66 7.20 8.49
N LEU A 54 9.25 8.40 8.72
CA LEU A 54 10.60 8.70 8.22
C LEU A 54 11.67 7.74 8.76
N ALA A 55 11.65 7.47 10.06
CA ALA A 55 12.61 6.55 10.65
C ALA A 55 12.46 5.14 10.06
N GLU A 56 11.23 4.72 9.73
CA GLU A 56 10.97 3.47 9.04
C GLU A 56 11.54 3.47 7.61
N LEU A 57 11.29 4.53 6.83
CA LEU A 57 11.86 4.68 5.48
C LEU A 57 13.39 4.64 5.50
N GLU A 58 14.04 5.36 6.42
CA GLU A 58 15.50 5.36 6.57
C GLU A 58 16.03 3.96 6.90
N ARG A 59 15.32 3.19 7.73
CA ARG A 59 15.65 1.80 8.03
C ARG A 59 15.57 0.89 6.81
N THR A 60 14.82 1.26 5.77
CA THR A 60 14.80 0.53 4.50
C THR A 60 15.90 0.94 3.52
N GLY A 61 16.77 1.88 3.91
CA GLY A 61 17.87 2.38 3.09
C GLY A 61 17.47 3.48 2.12
N ILE A 62 16.26 4.04 2.23
CA ILE A 62 15.83 5.21 1.47
C ILE A 62 16.30 6.47 2.22
N PRO A 63 17.24 7.25 1.67
CA PRO A 63 17.73 8.45 2.35
C PRO A 63 16.68 9.56 2.30
N ARG A 64 16.71 10.47 3.29
CA ARG A 64 15.80 11.62 3.34
C ARG A 64 15.88 12.52 2.09
N SER A 65 17.05 12.57 1.44
CA SER A 65 17.25 13.31 0.20
C SER A 65 16.33 12.84 -0.94
N ASP A 66 15.84 11.60 -0.88
CA ASP A 66 15.00 11.01 -1.91
C ASP A 66 13.50 11.21 -1.59
N ILE A 67 13.18 11.81 -0.45
CA ILE A 67 11.80 12.08 -0.02
C ILE A 67 11.36 13.44 -0.60
N ARG A 68 10.46 13.35 -1.57
CA ARG A 68 9.82 14.45 -2.28
C ARG A 68 8.34 14.14 -2.44
N ASP A 69 7.60 15.09 -3.00
CA ASP A 69 6.22 14.86 -3.39
C ASP A 69 6.15 13.66 -4.36
N GLY A 70 5.24 12.73 -4.04
CA GLY A 70 5.05 11.50 -4.80
C GLY A 70 6.12 10.42 -4.63
N THR A 71 7.06 10.57 -3.69
CA THR A 71 7.99 9.48 -3.35
C THR A 71 7.29 8.25 -2.79
N ILE A 72 6.15 8.42 -2.13
CA ILE A 72 5.38 7.32 -1.54
C ILE A 72 3.98 7.36 -2.12
N ILE A 73 3.53 6.20 -2.59
CA ILE A 73 2.12 5.98 -2.89
C ILE A 73 1.46 5.20 -1.76
N ILE A 74 0.18 5.46 -1.57
CA ILE A 74 -0.73 4.62 -0.79
C ILE A 74 -1.63 3.94 -1.80
N GLY A 75 -1.65 2.61 -1.77
CA GLY A 75 -2.43 1.84 -2.71
C GLY A 75 -3.23 0.73 -2.05
N ARG A 76 -4.22 0.24 -2.80
CA ARG A 76 -5.10 -0.86 -2.40
C ARG A 76 -4.90 -2.07 -3.29
N VAL A 77 -5.03 -3.24 -2.68
CA VAL A 77 -5.07 -4.53 -3.40
C VAL A 77 -6.42 -5.19 -3.43
N TYR A 78 -7.31 -4.74 -2.53
CA TYR A 78 -8.73 -5.05 -2.57
C TYR A 78 -9.49 -3.76 -2.84
N CYS A 79 -10.44 -3.82 -3.76
CA CYS A 79 -11.40 -2.74 -4.02
C CYS A 79 -12.55 -2.76 -3.00
N CYS A 80 -13.38 -1.75 -2.79
CA CYS A 80 -13.26 -0.31 -2.92
C CYS A 80 -14.12 0.24 -1.76
N GLY A 81 -13.52 0.54 -0.61
CA GLY A 81 -14.20 1.08 0.57
C GLY A 81 -14.80 0.04 1.54
N GLY A 82 -14.45 -1.26 1.40
CA GLY A 82 -14.84 -2.30 2.35
C GLY A 82 -13.93 -2.37 3.58
N THR A 83 -14.33 -3.17 4.57
CA THR A 83 -13.55 -3.40 5.81
C THR A 83 -12.15 -3.96 5.56
N ALA A 84 -11.92 -4.58 4.40
CA ALA A 84 -10.62 -5.08 3.98
C ALA A 84 -9.70 -4.01 3.37
N GLU A 85 -10.21 -2.88 2.85
CA GLU A 85 -9.38 -1.93 2.11
C GLU A 85 -8.32 -1.28 3.02
N HIS A 86 -8.75 -0.65 4.11
CA HIS A 86 -7.86 0.05 5.03
C HIS A 86 -6.75 -0.83 5.65
N PRO A 87 -7.05 -2.02 6.22
CA PRO A 87 -6.02 -2.87 6.81
C PRO A 87 -5.06 -3.50 5.79
N THR A 88 -5.39 -3.47 4.50
CA THR A 88 -4.57 -4.05 3.43
C THR A 88 -3.90 -3.00 2.55
N ARG A 89 -3.98 -1.72 2.94
CA ARG A 89 -3.29 -0.63 2.25
C ARG A 89 -1.80 -0.88 2.24
N GLN A 90 -1.20 -0.62 1.09
CA GLN A 90 0.22 -0.72 0.89
C GLN A 90 0.84 0.63 0.67
N TYR A 91 1.97 0.83 1.33
CA TYR A 91 2.85 1.96 1.09
C TYR A 91 3.99 1.45 0.22
N ALA A 92 4.31 2.15 -0.86
CA ALA A 92 5.40 1.78 -1.74
C ALA A 92 6.20 3.00 -2.19
N PHE A 93 7.52 2.83 -2.23
CA PHE A 93 8.45 3.81 -2.75
C PHE A 93 8.36 3.90 -4.28
N VAL A 94 8.32 5.12 -4.78
CA VAL A 94 8.25 5.46 -6.20
C VAL A 94 9.61 5.96 -6.67
N PRO A 95 10.27 5.27 -7.63
CA PRO A 95 11.46 5.78 -8.28
C PRO A 95 11.23 7.14 -8.95
N ALA A 96 12.26 7.99 -8.96
CA ALA A 96 12.10 9.36 -9.40
C ALA A 96 11.68 9.52 -10.87
N SER A 97 11.92 8.48 -11.68
CA SER A 97 11.61 8.38 -13.10
C SER A 97 10.12 8.09 -13.41
N LEU A 98 9.31 7.76 -12.41
CA LEU A 98 7.89 7.45 -12.60
C LEU A 98 7.01 8.61 -12.12
N ALA A 99 6.07 9.02 -12.97
CA ALA A 99 5.01 9.97 -12.66
C ALA A 99 3.70 9.20 -12.45
N ILE A 100 3.29 9.10 -11.20
CA ILE A 100 2.16 8.27 -10.76
C ILE A 100 1.05 9.17 -10.24
N ASP A 101 -0.17 8.89 -10.68
CA ASP A 101 -1.37 9.61 -10.30
C ASP A 101 -2.34 8.68 -9.54
N PRO A 102 -3.26 9.23 -8.74
CA PRO A 102 -4.35 8.45 -8.18
C PRO A 102 -5.10 7.65 -9.25
N LEU A 103 -5.54 6.45 -8.88
CA LEU A 103 -6.23 5.45 -9.71
C LEU A 103 -5.37 4.73 -10.75
N ASP A 104 -4.10 5.11 -10.94
CA ASP A 104 -3.14 4.30 -11.70
C ASP A 104 -3.04 2.89 -11.10
N ILE A 105 -2.78 1.90 -11.95
CA ILE A 105 -2.42 0.55 -11.52
C ILE A 105 -0.91 0.39 -11.72
N VAL A 106 -0.24 -0.02 -10.65
CA VAL A 106 1.21 -0.15 -10.60
C VAL A 106 1.60 -1.56 -10.18
N GLU A 107 2.77 -1.97 -10.63
CA GLU A 107 3.41 -3.19 -10.17
C GLU A 107 4.32 -2.83 -8.99
N VAL A 108 4.12 -3.51 -7.86
CA VAL A 108 4.88 -3.31 -6.63
C VAL A 108 5.65 -4.57 -6.32
N ARG A 109 6.96 -4.44 -6.15
CA ARG A 109 7.80 -5.47 -5.57
C ARG A 109 7.70 -5.42 -4.06
N ALA A 110 7.35 -6.56 -3.46
CA ALA A 110 7.28 -6.75 -2.02
C ALA A 110 8.65 -6.52 -1.37
N GLY A 111 8.68 -5.63 -0.38
CA GLY A 111 9.83 -5.43 0.49
C GLY A 111 10.16 -6.66 1.36
N ILE A 112 11.29 -6.58 2.05
CA ILE A 112 11.79 -7.60 2.95
C ILE A 112 11.70 -7.03 4.38
N PRO A 113 11.02 -7.70 5.32
CA PRO A 113 10.99 -7.24 6.71
C PRO A 113 12.39 -7.30 7.34
N PRO A 114 12.66 -6.50 8.38
CA PRO A 114 13.95 -6.56 9.09
C PRO A 114 14.16 -7.94 9.73
N SER A 115 15.38 -8.49 9.63
CA SER A 115 15.78 -9.73 10.31
C SER A 115 17.17 -9.59 10.93
N SER A 116 17.57 -10.55 11.76
CA SER A 116 18.89 -10.54 12.40
C SER A 116 19.99 -10.50 11.33
N GLY A 117 20.70 -9.37 11.24
CA GLY A 117 21.81 -9.16 10.29
C GLY A 117 21.42 -8.58 8.94
N ASN A 118 20.13 -8.44 8.59
CA ASN A 118 19.70 -7.88 7.32
C ASN A 118 18.83 -6.63 7.51
N ARG A 119 19.14 -5.60 6.73
CA ARG A 119 18.31 -4.39 6.64
C ARG A 119 16.96 -4.73 6.00
N ALA A 120 15.89 -4.09 6.48
CA ALA A 120 14.61 -4.13 5.80
C ALA A 120 14.71 -3.52 4.39
N THR A 121 13.82 -3.90 3.48
CA THR A 121 13.62 -3.18 2.22
C THR A 121 12.16 -2.76 2.12
N ALA A 122 11.92 -1.57 1.57
CA ALA A 122 10.58 -1.09 1.32
C ALA A 122 10.00 -1.74 0.05
N ASN A 123 8.69 -1.84 0.01
CA ASN A 123 7.90 -2.01 -1.18
C ASN A 123 8.32 -0.95 -2.19
N ARG A 124 8.45 -1.36 -3.46
CA ARG A 124 8.92 -0.48 -4.51
C ARG A 124 8.07 -0.63 -5.74
N VAL A 125 7.59 0.48 -6.28
CA VAL A 125 6.98 0.50 -7.60
C VAL A 125 8.06 0.20 -8.63
N THR A 126 7.83 -0.84 -9.44
CA THR A 126 8.74 -1.25 -10.53
C THR A 126 8.34 -0.59 -11.84
N ARG A 127 7.03 -0.44 -12.08
CA ARG A 127 6.47 0.20 -13.28
C ARG A 127 5.02 0.60 -13.08
N ILE A 128 4.56 1.50 -13.95
CA ILE A 128 3.13 1.75 -14.17
C ILE A 128 2.63 0.68 -15.13
N VAL A 129 1.58 -0.02 -14.73
CA VAL A 129 0.96 -1.09 -15.51
C VAL A 129 -0.15 -0.53 -16.38
N GLN A 130 -0.95 0.38 -15.84
CA GLN A 130 -2.04 1.04 -16.55
C GLN A 130 -2.28 2.42 -15.94
N LYS A 131 -2.25 3.47 -16.77
CA LYS A 131 -2.66 4.81 -16.37
C LYS A 131 -4.18 4.88 -16.20
N HIS A 132 -4.67 5.68 -15.26
CA HIS A 132 -6.11 5.79 -15.00
C HIS A 132 -6.91 6.31 -16.20
N ASP A 133 -6.28 7.16 -17.02
CA ASP A 133 -6.81 7.82 -18.22
C ASP A 133 -6.44 7.08 -19.53
N ALA A 134 -5.86 5.88 -19.44
CA ALA A 134 -5.54 5.10 -20.63
C ALA A 134 -6.80 4.85 -21.48
N PRO A 135 -6.75 5.06 -22.81
CA PRO A 135 -7.91 4.93 -23.68
C PRO A 135 -8.42 3.49 -23.78
N THR A 136 -7.53 2.53 -23.59
CA THR A 136 -7.82 1.09 -23.53
C THR A 136 -7.35 0.54 -22.19
N LYS A 137 -8.23 -0.18 -21.49
CA LYS A 137 -7.93 -0.81 -20.21
C LYS A 137 -7.78 -2.32 -20.39
N GLN A 138 -6.66 -2.86 -19.96
CA GLN A 138 -6.35 -4.30 -19.95
C GLN A 138 -6.42 -4.89 -18.54
N CYS A 139 -6.51 -4.03 -17.52
CA CYS A 139 -6.59 -4.39 -16.12
C CYS A 139 -7.92 -3.96 -15.53
N GLY A 140 -8.49 -4.81 -14.67
CA GLY A 140 -9.74 -4.56 -13.98
C GLY A 140 -9.83 -5.28 -12.65
N TRP A 141 -10.85 -4.92 -11.88
CA TRP A 141 -11.19 -5.58 -10.62
C TRP A 141 -12.06 -6.80 -10.89
N VAL A 142 -11.60 -7.97 -10.48
CA VAL A 142 -12.30 -9.25 -10.63
C VAL A 142 -12.76 -9.80 -9.27
N PRO A 143 -13.99 -10.35 -9.17
CA PRO A 143 -15.05 -10.32 -10.18
C PRO A 143 -15.54 -8.88 -10.49
N PRO A 144 -16.23 -8.63 -11.60
CA PRO A 144 -16.63 -7.28 -12.03
C PRO A 144 -17.72 -6.62 -11.17
N ASP A 145 -18.28 -7.34 -10.18
CA ASP A 145 -19.37 -6.87 -9.32
C ASP A 145 -18.92 -5.77 -8.34
N PRO A 146 -19.44 -4.53 -8.45
CA PRO A 146 -19.08 -3.42 -7.55
C PRO A 146 -19.56 -3.60 -6.11
N GLY A 147 -20.48 -4.53 -5.81
CA GLY A 147 -20.94 -4.83 -4.46
C GLY A 147 -19.96 -5.65 -3.62
N LEU A 148 -18.91 -6.23 -4.23
CA LEU A 148 -17.95 -7.09 -3.55
C LEU A 148 -16.71 -6.32 -3.08
N TRP A 149 -16.32 -6.55 -1.83
CA TRP A 149 -15.18 -5.87 -1.19
C TRP A 149 -13.85 -6.65 -1.28
N MET A 150 -13.89 -7.90 -1.74
CA MET A 150 -12.70 -8.76 -1.88
C MET A 150 -12.39 -9.00 -3.37
N ARG A 151 -12.54 -7.95 -4.18
CA ARG A 151 -12.16 -8.01 -5.60
C ARG A 151 -10.68 -7.74 -5.71
N VAL A 152 -10.02 -8.49 -6.58
CA VAL A 152 -8.57 -8.40 -6.81
C VAL A 152 -8.28 -7.81 -8.18
N LEU A 153 -7.11 -7.21 -8.35
CA LEU A 153 -6.67 -6.74 -9.66
C LEU A 153 -6.27 -7.93 -10.53
N TYR A 154 -6.74 -7.92 -11.76
CA TYR A 154 -6.35 -8.86 -12.80
C TYR A 154 -6.14 -8.10 -14.11
N CYS A 155 -5.14 -8.51 -14.88
CA CYS A 155 -4.91 -8.07 -16.25
C CYS A 155 -4.76 -9.29 -17.16
N GLU A 156 -5.20 -9.17 -18.41
CA GLU A 156 -5.28 -10.29 -19.36
C GLU A 156 -3.93 -11.01 -19.58
N TRP A 157 -2.83 -10.26 -19.57
CA TRP A 157 -1.46 -10.77 -19.79
C TRP A 157 -0.83 -11.42 -18.55
N MET A 158 -1.47 -11.37 -17.37
CA MET A 158 -0.83 -11.79 -16.12
C MET A 158 -0.45 -13.27 -16.15
N MET A 159 -1.36 -14.15 -16.55
CA MET A 159 -1.08 -15.60 -16.58
C MET A 159 0.09 -15.93 -17.52
N GLU A 160 0.13 -15.30 -18.70
CA GLU A 160 1.19 -15.49 -19.70
C GLU A 160 2.56 -15.02 -19.18
N GLN A 161 2.57 -14.05 -18.27
CA GLN A 161 3.78 -13.55 -17.63
C GLN A 161 4.15 -14.29 -16.33
N GLY A 162 3.51 -15.42 -16.03
CA GLY A 162 3.82 -16.26 -14.87
C GLY A 162 3.24 -15.76 -13.55
N TRP A 163 2.20 -14.94 -13.59
CA TRP A 163 1.46 -14.58 -12.39
C TRP A 163 0.55 -15.73 -11.97
N ILE A 164 0.44 -15.94 -10.66
CA ILE A 164 -0.28 -17.03 -10.03
C ILE A 164 -1.32 -16.44 -9.08
N GLU A 165 -2.56 -16.93 -9.19
CA GLU A 165 -3.62 -16.64 -8.25
C GLU A 165 -3.37 -17.37 -6.93
N GLN A 166 -3.26 -16.61 -5.85
CA GLN A 166 -3.27 -17.10 -4.47
C GLN A 166 -4.71 -17.13 -4.00
N THR A 167 -5.25 -18.30 -3.67
CA THR A 167 -6.61 -18.45 -3.16
C THR A 167 -6.64 -18.50 -1.63
N GLY A 168 -7.84 -18.40 -1.03
CA GLY A 168 -8.03 -18.41 0.42
C GLY A 168 -8.36 -17.04 1.00
N TRP A 169 -8.04 -16.82 2.28
CA TRP A 169 -8.40 -15.58 3.00
C TRP A 169 -7.75 -14.32 2.41
N ASN A 170 -6.52 -14.45 1.92
CA ASN A 170 -5.77 -13.38 1.27
C ASN A 170 -5.75 -13.57 -0.25
N HIS A 171 -6.94 -13.70 -0.86
CA HIS A 171 -7.07 -13.89 -2.31
C HIS A 171 -6.36 -12.78 -3.07
N THR A 172 -5.39 -13.09 -3.94
CA THR A 172 -4.69 -12.06 -4.73
C THR A 172 -3.92 -12.68 -5.89
N TRP A 173 -3.38 -11.87 -6.80
CA TRP A 173 -2.46 -12.31 -7.84
C TRP A 173 -1.03 -11.88 -7.51
N LEU A 174 -0.10 -12.84 -7.55
CA LEU A 174 1.33 -12.61 -7.33
C LEU A 174 2.16 -13.17 -8.47
N LYS A 175 3.24 -12.49 -8.81
CA LYS A 175 4.32 -13.09 -9.60
C LYS A 175 5.49 -13.42 -8.65
N PRO A 176 5.83 -14.71 -8.46
CA PRO A 176 6.99 -15.10 -7.67
C PRO A 176 8.27 -14.44 -8.20
N ASN A 177 9.26 -14.32 -7.32
CA ASN A 177 10.61 -14.02 -7.78
C ASN A 177 11.24 -15.34 -8.25
N ASP A 178 11.67 -15.39 -9.51
CA ASP A 178 12.51 -16.48 -10.01
C ASP A 178 13.83 -16.59 -9.23
#